data_AF-A0A9P9IK62-F1
#
_entry.id   AF-A0A9P9IK62-F1
#
_cell.length_a   1.000
_cell.length_b   1.000
_cell.length_c   1.000
_cell.angle_alpha   90.00
_cell.angle_beta   90.00
_cell.angle_gamma   90.00
#
_symmetry.space_group_name_H-M   'P 1'
#
loop_
_entity.id
_entity.type
_entity.pdbx_description
1 polymer ?
#
loop_
_entity_poly.entity_id
_entity_poly.type
_entity_poly.pdbx_seq_one_letter_code
_entity_poly.pdbx_strand_id
1 'polypeptide(L)'
;MTEPRMRLRHKGSQFPASDLTAFLIAFGDSDSPLPDTVKVLDEIVTDFIIESCHEAASVAQHARRAKIKLDDFKFMLRRDTTKLGRVSEMLELDKELKRKRKAFDTDEGAVLGKGD
;
A
#
# COMPACT_ATOMS: atom_id res chain seq x y z
N MET A 1 7.46 5.87 27.88
CA MET A 1 6.53 5.72 26.75
C MET A 1 6.40 7.08 26.09
N THR A 2 6.90 7.25 24.87
CA THR A 2 6.63 8.45 24.07
C THR A 2 5.34 8.20 23.32
N GLU A 3 4.28 8.92 23.69
CA GLU A 3 3.01 8.91 22.95
C GLU A 3 3.27 9.23 21.46
N PRO A 4 2.58 8.58 20.51
CA PRO A 4 2.62 8.98 19.12
C PRO A 4 2.12 10.42 19.02
N ARG A 5 3.03 11.39 18.86
CA ARG A 5 2.65 12.78 18.64
C ARG A 5 1.90 12.86 17.32
N MET A 6 0.64 13.27 17.38
CA MET A 6 -0.16 13.59 16.20
C MET A 6 0.59 14.64 15.38
N ARG A 7 1.06 14.26 14.19
CA ARG A 7 1.68 15.21 13.26
C ARG A 7 0.58 16.09 12.68
N LEU A 8 0.87 17.37 12.52
CA LEU A 8 -0.06 18.33 11.93
C LEU A 8 -0.44 17.84 10.53
N ARG A 9 -1.74 17.66 10.27
CA ARG A 9 -2.23 17.27 8.93
C ARG A 9 -1.74 18.30 7.91
N HIS A 10 -1.16 17.82 6.82
CA HIS A 10 -0.84 18.69 5.70
C HIS A 10 -2.16 19.23 5.16
N LYS A 11 -2.26 20.56 4.99
CA LYS A 11 -3.49 21.19 4.48
C LYS A 11 -3.53 21.04 2.95
N GLY A 12 -4.71 20.79 2.41
CA GLY A 12 -4.93 20.64 0.96
C GLY A 12 -4.85 19.20 0.47
N SER A 13 -4.86 19.05 -0.86
CA SER A 13 -4.90 17.75 -1.54
C SER A 13 -3.71 16.86 -1.15
N GLN A 14 -3.95 15.62 -0.75
CA GLN A 14 -2.90 14.64 -0.45
C GLN A 14 -2.56 13.78 -1.66
N PHE A 15 -3.57 13.42 -2.46
CA PHE A 15 -3.42 12.61 -3.67
C PHE A 15 -3.70 13.43 -4.94
N PRO A 16 -3.13 13.03 -6.10
CA PRO A 16 -3.52 13.58 -7.40
C PRO A 16 -5.00 13.31 -7.67
N ALA A 17 -5.74 14.36 -8.06
CA ALA A 17 -7.17 14.23 -8.34
C ALA A 17 -7.47 13.21 -9.46
N SER A 18 -6.56 13.04 -10.43
CA SER A 18 -6.69 12.05 -11.50
C SER A 18 -6.81 10.62 -10.97
N ASP A 19 -6.06 10.29 -9.93
CA ASP A 19 -5.99 8.94 -9.38
C ASP A 19 -7.26 8.64 -8.60
N LEU A 20 -7.73 9.61 -7.83
CA LEU A 20 -8.99 9.54 -7.09
C LEU A 20 -10.21 9.45 -8.04
N THR A 21 -10.22 10.22 -9.12
CA THR A 21 -11.23 10.12 -10.18
C THR A 21 -11.23 8.74 -10.84
N ALA A 22 -10.05 8.18 -11.13
CA ALA A 22 -9.94 6.84 -11.70
C ALA A 22 -10.54 5.77 -10.76
N PHE A 23 -10.34 5.90 -9.44
CA PHE A 23 -11.01 5.02 -8.48
C PHE A 23 -12.53 5.18 -8.54
N LEU A 24 -13.05 6.40 -8.50
CA LEU A 24 -14.49 6.65 -8.54
C LEU A 24 -15.14 6.01 -9.79
N ILE A 25 -14.56 6.22 -10.97
CA ILE A 25 -15.02 5.62 -12.23
C ILE A 25 -14.94 4.09 -12.18
N ALA A 26 -13.82 3.53 -11.69
CA ALA A 26 -13.65 2.08 -11.59
C ALA A 26 -14.66 1.40 -10.65
N PHE A 27 -15.20 2.14 -9.67
CA PHE A 27 -16.23 1.68 -8.75
C PHE A 27 -17.66 2.09 -9.16
N GLY A 28 -17.84 2.65 -10.37
CA GLY A 28 -19.15 2.88 -10.99
C GLY A 28 -19.73 4.28 -10.79
N ASP A 29 -18.93 5.27 -10.38
CA ASP A 29 -19.31 6.68 -10.43
C ASP A 29 -19.36 7.19 -11.89
N SER A 30 -19.77 8.45 -12.10
CA SER A 30 -19.81 9.06 -13.42
C SER A 30 -18.43 9.27 -14.04
N ASP A 31 -18.36 9.38 -15.37
CA ASP A 31 -17.12 9.70 -16.10
C ASP A 31 -16.54 11.09 -15.75
N SER A 32 -17.34 11.94 -15.09
CA SER A 32 -16.92 13.25 -14.58
C SER A 32 -17.42 13.44 -13.15
N PRO A 33 -16.74 12.82 -12.15
CA PRO A 33 -17.13 12.93 -10.76
C PRO A 33 -17.10 14.37 -10.28
N LEU A 34 -17.99 14.70 -9.33
CA LEU A 34 -18.05 16.04 -8.77
C LEU A 34 -16.73 16.39 -8.06
N PRO A 35 -16.20 17.62 -8.21
CA PRO A 35 -14.96 18.03 -7.54
C PRO A 35 -15.01 17.86 -6.02
N ASP A 36 -16.17 18.06 -5.41
CA ASP A 36 -16.35 17.89 -3.97
C ASP A 36 -16.35 16.41 -3.55
N THR A 37 -16.87 15.50 -4.38
CA THR A 37 -16.72 14.04 -4.16
C THR A 37 -15.25 13.64 -4.14
N VAL A 38 -14.45 14.16 -5.08
CA VAL A 38 -13.01 13.89 -5.16
C VAL A 38 -12.29 14.40 -3.90
N LYS A 39 -12.61 15.61 -3.43
CA LYS A 39 -12.04 16.16 -2.18
C LYS A 39 -12.41 15.32 -0.96
N VAL A 40 -13.67 14.91 -0.84
CA VAL A 40 -14.13 14.07 0.28
C VAL A 40 -13.43 12.72 0.23
N LEU A 41 -13.24 12.13 -0.96
CA LEU A 41 -12.49 10.89 -1.09
C LEU A 41 -11.02 11.06 -0.65
N ASP A 42 -10.37 12.17 -1.01
CA ASP A 42 -8.99 12.49 -0.57
C ASP A 42 -8.89 12.51 0.97
N GLU A 43 -9.84 13.15 1.64
CA GLU A 43 -9.91 13.20 3.10
C GLU A 43 -10.13 11.81 3.72
N ILE A 44 -11.09 11.04 3.20
CA ILE A 44 -11.41 9.69 3.69
C ILE A 44 -10.22 8.75 3.53
N VAL A 45 -9.58 8.74 2.36
CA VAL A 45 -8.43 7.86 2.08
C VAL A 45 -7.24 8.24 2.95
N THR A 46 -6.99 9.54 3.12
CA THR A 46 -5.94 10.03 4.02
C THR A 46 -6.15 9.53 5.44
N ASP A 47 -7.37 9.65 5.96
CA ASP A 47 -7.70 9.23 7.33
C ASP A 47 -7.60 7.72 7.50
N PHE A 48 -8.11 6.96 6.52
CA PHE A 48 -7.96 5.52 6.50
C PHE A 48 -6.50 5.07 6.57
N ILE A 49 -5.59 5.70 5.84
CA ILE A 49 -4.16 5.37 5.84
C ILE A 49 -3.52 5.70 7.19
N ILE A 50 -3.82 6.87 7.75
CA ILE A 50 -3.28 7.31 9.04
C ILE A 50 -3.74 6.36 10.15
N GLU A 51 -5.03 6.07 10.23
CA GLU A 51 -5.61 5.17 11.23
C GLU A 51 -5.02 3.77 11.11
N SER A 52 -4.92 3.24 9.88
CA SER A 52 -4.26 1.96 9.61
C SER A 52 -2.81 1.97 10.14
N CYS A 53 -2.04 3.04 9.88
CA CYS A 53 -0.67 3.13 10.37
C CYS A 53 -0.59 3.19 11.89
N HIS A 54 -1.52 3.88 12.56
CA HIS A 54 -1.59 3.91 14.02
C HIS A 54 -1.91 2.54 14.61
N GLU A 55 -2.84 1.79 14.02
CA GLU A 55 -3.14 0.43 14.48
C GLU A 55 -1.94 -0.50 14.28
N ALA A 56 -1.28 -0.48 13.12
CA ALA A 56 -0.06 -1.26 12.88
C ALA A 56 1.07 -0.85 13.84
N ALA A 57 1.22 0.44 14.13
CA ALA A 57 2.19 0.93 15.11
C ALA A 57 1.89 0.41 16.51
N SER A 58 0.61 0.38 16.93
CA SER A 58 0.19 -0.19 18.20
C SER A 58 0.57 -1.68 18.29
N VAL A 59 0.37 -2.46 17.22
CA VAL A 59 0.80 -3.87 17.16
C VAL A 59 2.33 -4.00 17.33
N ALA A 60 3.10 -3.17 16.62
CA ALA A 60 4.56 -3.17 16.73
C ALA A 60 5.03 -2.82 18.16
N GLN A 61 4.37 -1.84 18.78
CA GLN A 61 4.64 -1.42 20.17
C GLN A 61 4.34 -2.53 21.18
N HIS A 62 3.23 -3.26 21.01
CA HIS A 62 2.92 -4.45 21.84
C HIS A 62 4.03 -5.51 21.74
N ALA A 63 4.63 -5.66 20.55
CA ALA A 63 5.80 -6.50 20.31
C ALA A 63 7.14 -5.85 20.73
N ARG A 64 7.11 -4.73 21.47
CA ARG A 64 8.28 -3.93 21.92
C ARG A 64 9.23 -3.51 20.79
N ARG A 65 8.70 -3.30 19.58
CA ARG A 65 9.46 -2.76 18.45
C ARG A 65 9.12 -1.31 18.19
N ALA A 66 10.15 -0.53 17.88
CA ALA A 66 10.00 0.81 17.34
C ALA A 66 9.70 0.84 15.83
N LYS A 67 10.19 -0.16 15.08
CA LYS A 67 10.03 -0.25 13.63
C LYS A 67 8.82 -1.12 13.27
N ILE A 68 7.91 -0.56 12.47
CA ILE A 68 6.75 -1.25 11.90
C ILE A 68 7.21 -2.17 10.76
N LYS A 69 6.62 -3.36 10.69
CA LYS A 69 6.84 -4.40 9.67
C LYS A 69 5.53 -4.73 8.96
N LEU A 70 5.63 -5.43 7.81
CA LEU A 70 4.46 -5.89 7.06
C LEU A 70 3.53 -6.79 7.90
N ASP A 71 4.09 -7.61 8.79
CA ASP A 71 3.29 -8.49 9.64
C ASP A 71 2.43 -7.72 10.66
N ASP A 72 2.82 -6.49 11.02
CA ASP A 72 2.00 -5.64 11.88
C ASP A 72 0.71 -5.20 11.15
N PHE A 73 0.81 -4.90 9.85
CA PHE A 73 -0.36 -4.61 9.01
C PHE A 73 -1.24 -5.84 8.79
N LYS A 74 -0.63 -7.03 8.63
CA LYS A 74 -1.41 -8.28 8.56
C LYS A 74 -2.17 -8.54 9.86
N PHE A 75 -1.54 -8.33 11.00
CA PHE A 75 -2.17 -8.55 12.29
C PHE A 75 -3.25 -7.51 12.63
N MET A 76 -3.07 -6.26 12.19
CA MET A 76 -4.14 -5.26 12.22
C MET A 76 -5.41 -5.81 11.55
N LEU A 77 -5.26 -6.37 10.35
CA LEU A 77 -6.35 -6.93 9.55
C LEU A 77 -6.90 -8.29 10.04
N ARG A 78 -6.45 -8.82 11.19
CA ARG A 78 -6.85 -10.17 11.69
C ARG A 78 -8.36 -10.37 11.85
N ARG A 79 -9.14 -9.29 11.97
CA ARG A 79 -10.60 -9.32 12.09
C ARG A 79 -11.34 -9.16 10.76
N ASP A 80 -10.63 -8.76 9.71
CA ASP A 80 -11.15 -8.65 8.35
C ASP A 80 -10.42 -9.68 7.47
N THR A 81 -10.89 -10.92 7.54
CA THR A 81 -10.27 -12.06 6.86
C THR A 81 -10.24 -11.88 5.35
N THR A 82 -11.20 -11.15 4.78
CA THR A 82 -11.26 -10.86 3.35
C THR A 82 -10.15 -9.91 2.92
N LYS A 83 -9.95 -8.78 3.62
CA LYS A 83 -8.83 -7.88 3.32
C LYS A 83 -7.48 -8.54 3.59
N LEU A 84 -7.37 -9.30 4.68
CA LEU A 84 -6.16 -10.04 5.02
C LEU A 84 -5.79 -11.07 3.94
N GLY A 85 -6.78 -11.79 3.41
CA GLY A 85 -6.60 -12.72 2.28
C GLY A 85 -6.03 -12.01 1.06
N ARG A 86 -6.69 -10.93 0.60
CA ARG A 86 -6.24 -10.14 -0.56
C ARG A 86 -4.82 -9.60 -0.40
N VAL A 87 -4.49 -9.04 0.76
CA VAL A 87 -3.12 -8.55 1.04
C VAL A 87 -2.10 -9.68 0.99
N SER A 88 -2.46 -10.86 1.51
CA SER A 88 -1.56 -12.02 1.51
C SER A 88 -1.31 -12.56 0.10
N GLU A 89 -2.35 -12.67 -0.71
CA GLU A 89 -2.26 -13.06 -2.12
C GLU A 89 -1.40 -12.06 -2.92
N MET A 90 -1.66 -10.76 -2.77
CA MET A 90 -0.91 -9.71 -3.47
C MET A 90 0.58 -9.74 -3.14
N LEU A 91 0.94 -9.95 -1.86
CA LEU A 91 2.33 -10.06 -1.44
C LEU A 91 3.01 -11.32 -1.99
N GLU A 92 2.26 -12.42 -2.15
CA GLU A 92 2.82 -13.65 -2.73
C GLU A 92 3.03 -13.52 -4.23
N LEU A 93 2.08 -12.91 -4.94
CA LEU A 93 2.20 -12.59 -6.36
C LEU A 93 3.40 -11.68 -6.64
N ASP A 94 3.64 -10.64 -5.82
CA ASP A 94 4.82 -9.78 -5.96
C ASP A 94 6.14 -10.56 -5.79
N LYS A 95 6.22 -11.47 -4.82
CA LYS A 95 7.40 -12.34 -4.66
C LYS A 95 7.59 -13.24 -5.87
N GLU A 96 6.53 -13.82 -6.40
CA GLU A 96 6.58 -14.69 -7.57
C GLU A 96 7.06 -13.91 -8.81
N LEU A 97 6.50 -12.72 -9.05
CA LEU A 97 6.91 -11.84 -10.15
C LEU A 97 8.38 -11.44 -10.03
N LYS A 98 8.85 -11.09 -8.83
CA LYS A 98 10.28 -10.80 -8.58
C LYS A 98 11.17 -12.00 -8.84
N ARG A 99 10.75 -13.20 -8.44
CA ARG A 99 11.48 -14.45 -8.73
C ARG A 99 11.57 -14.71 -10.23
N LYS A 100 10.45 -14.56 -10.95
CA LYS A 100 10.41 -14.72 -12.41
C LYS A 100 11.33 -13.74 -13.10
N ARG A 101 11.28 -12.44 -12.76
CA ARG A 101 12.18 -11.42 -13.33
C ARG A 101 13.66 -11.77 -13.14
N LYS A 102 14.04 -12.24 -11.93
CA LYS A 102 15.42 -12.65 -11.65
C LYS A 102 15.88 -13.86 -12.48
N ALA A 103 14.99 -14.78 -12.81
CA ALA A 103 15.34 -15.95 -13.62
C ALA A 103 15.74 -15.59 -15.07
N PHE A 104 15.23 -14.47 -15.59
CA PHE A 104 15.57 -13.96 -16.92
C PHE A 104 16.82 -13.07 -16.95
N ASP A 105 17.29 -12.57 -15.79
CA ASP A 105 18.42 -11.64 -15.68
C ASP A 105 19.80 -12.34 -15.71
N THR A 106 19.84 -13.62 -16.08
CA THR A 106 21.05 -14.47 -16.00
C THR A 106 21.63 -14.95 -17.34
N ASP A 107 21.22 -14.42 -18.50
CA ASP A 107 21.64 -15.01 -19.79
C ASP A 107 22.01 -14.05 -20.95
N GLU A 108 22.35 -12.78 -20.68
CA GLU A 108 22.87 -11.91 -21.76
C GLU A 108 24.40 -11.89 -21.87
N GLY A 109 25.13 -12.29 -20.81
CA GLY A 109 26.60 -12.23 -20.77
C GLY A 109 27.33 -13.54 -21.09
N ALA A 110 26.64 -14.68 -21.14
CA ALA A 110 27.28 -16.00 -21.28
C ALA A 110 27.40 -16.49 -22.73
N VAL A 111 26.63 -15.92 -23.67
CA VAL A 111 26.50 -16.44 -25.04
C VAL A 111 27.43 -15.76 -26.05
N LEU A 112 28.04 -14.60 -25.72
CA LEU A 112 28.91 -13.85 -26.65
C LEU A 112 30.41 -14.19 -26.57
N GLY A 113 30.79 -15.20 -25.79
CA GLY A 113 32.19 -15.53 -25.49
C GLY A 113 32.62 -16.92 -25.95
N LYS A 114 32.30 -17.34 -27.18
CA LYS A 114 32.97 -18.47 -27.86
C LYS A 114 32.58 -18.48 -29.35
N GLY A 115 33.18 -17.57 -30.11
CA GLY A 115 33.34 -17.71 -31.55
C GLY A 115 34.84 -17.83 -31.83
N ASP A 116 35.24 -18.95 -32.41
CA ASP A 116 36.59 -19.26 -32.89
C ASP A 116 37.09 -18.27 -33.96
#